data_AF-A0A6I3DDQ2-F1
#
_entry.id   AF-A0A6I3DDQ2-F1
#
_cell.length_a   1.000
_cell.length_b   1.000
_cell.length_c   1.000
_cell.angle_alpha   90.00
_cell.angle_beta   90.00
_cell.angle_gamma   90.00
#
_symmetry.space_group_name_H-M   'P 1'
#
loop_
_entity.id
_entity.type
_entity.pdbx_description
1 polymer ?
#
loop_
_entity_poly.entity_id
_entity_poly.type
_entity_poly.pdbx_seq_one_letter_code
_entity_poly.pdbx_strand_id
1 'polypeptide(L)'
;MFDELKNIVTQLRDVSSRIDVEVIDGKSAAELVRISEDARRVLDGLRTSAIGRVGTTEAWRVGGSKNSAEWVALHTGTPIYEAQAVVVLADQLRHLPQTVEAMNSGKISTAQAVEVARGATAEPHAEERLLNLAKSSTVRTLRDEASRVIAAATDEVERHKRIHKNRCLKTWTDQDGAFNLKARMTVANG
;
A
#
# COMPACT_ATOMS: atom_id res chain seq x y z
N MET A 1 14.54 -24.51 -1.75
CA MET A 1 13.53 -23.86 -0.86
C MET A 1 12.46 -23.14 -1.65
N PHE A 2 12.77 -22.47 -2.76
CA PHE A 2 11.78 -21.73 -3.57
C PHE A 2 11.45 -22.41 -4.90
N ASP A 3 11.78 -23.69 -5.06
CA ASP A 3 11.72 -24.39 -6.35
C ASP A 3 10.29 -24.63 -6.80
N GLU A 4 9.39 -24.94 -5.86
CA GLU A 4 7.94 -25.02 -6.12
C GLU A 4 7.37 -23.68 -6.60
N LEU A 5 7.69 -22.57 -5.93
CA LEU A 5 7.23 -21.23 -6.35
C LEU A 5 7.77 -20.85 -7.74
N LYS A 6 9.04 -21.17 -8.05
CA LYS A 6 9.61 -20.97 -9.40
C LYS A 6 8.88 -21.79 -10.46
N ASN A 7 8.50 -23.03 -10.13
CA ASN A 7 7.72 -23.90 -11.03
C ASN A 7 6.33 -23.32 -11.26
N ILE A 8 5.63 -22.86 -10.21
CA ILE A 8 4.32 -22.20 -10.32
C ILE A 8 4.41 -20.96 -11.21
N VAL A 9 5.42 -20.10 -11.04
CA VAL A 9 5.61 -18.92 -11.89
C VAL A 9 5.87 -19.30 -13.35
N THR A 10 6.62 -20.38 -13.58
CA THR A 10 6.85 -20.91 -14.94
C THR A 10 5.57 -21.42 -15.58
N GLN A 11 4.77 -22.19 -14.84
CA GLN A 11 3.48 -22.69 -15.29
C GLN A 11 2.49 -21.55 -15.55
N LEU A 12 2.43 -20.55 -14.68
CA LEU A 12 1.59 -19.37 -14.87
C LEU A 12 1.97 -18.65 -16.18
N ARG A 13 3.27 -18.45 -16.45
CA ARG A 13 3.74 -17.85 -17.71
C ARG A 13 3.31 -18.66 -18.93
N ASP A 14 3.45 -19.98 -18.88
CA ASP A 14 3.05 -20.88 -19.96
C ASP A 14 1.54 -20.81 -20.22
N VAL A 15 0.71 -20.94 -19.18
CA VAL A 15 -0.76 -20.84 -19.30
C VAL A 15 -1.18 -19.47 -19.81
N SER A 16 -0.66 -18.38 -19.24
CA SER A 16 -1.00 -17.02 -19.68
C SER A 16 -0.62 -16.75 -21.13
N SER A 17 0.46 -17.34 -21.64
CA SER A 17 0.89 -17.14 -23.04
C SER A 17 -0.07 -17.74 -24.08
N ARG A 18 -0.97 -18.64 -23.66
CA ARG A 18 -1.95 -19.32 -24.53
C ARG A 18 -3.31 -18.65 -24.53
N ILE A 19 -3.53 -17.66 -23.66
CA ILE A 19 -4.79 -16.92 -23.57
C ILE A 19 -4.77 -15.82 -24.64
N ASP A 20 -5.65 -15.95 -25.62
CA ASP A 20 -5.97 -14.86 -26.55
C ASP A 20 -7.18 -14.09 -26.00
N VAL A 21 -6.95 -12.86 -25.55
CA VAL A 21 -7.98 -12.02 -24.92
C VAL A 21 -8.97 -11.46 -25.95
N GLU A 22 -8.60 -11.42 -27.23
CA GLU A 22 -9.47 -10.89 -28.29
C GLU A 22 -10.60 -11.85 -28.68
N VAL A 23 -10.52 -13.12 -28.26
CA VAL A 23 -11.50 -14.17 -28.61
C VAL A 23 -12.37 -14.64 -27.46
N ILE A 24 -12.18 -14.10 -26.25
CA ILE A 24 -13.00 -14.43 -25.08
C ILE A 24 -14.18 -13.47 -24.92
N ASP A 25 -15.29 -13.96 -24.37
CA ASP A 25 -16.44 -13.12 -24.07
C ASP A 25 -16.20 -12.19 -22.86
N GLY A 26 -17.04 -11.16 -22.71
CA GLY A 26 -16.87 -10.19 -21.62
C GLY A 26 -16.99 -10.79 -20.22
N LYS A 27 -17.74 -11.89 -20.06
CA LYS A 27 -17.86 -12.59 -18.77
C LYS A 27 -16.55 -13.28 -18.40
N SER A 28 -15.94 -13.97 -19.36
CA SER A 28 -14.64 -14.65 -19.21
C SER A 28 -13.52 -13.63 -19.00
N ALA A 29 -13.54 -12.49 -19.70
CA ALA A 29 -12.60 -11.40 -19.46
C ALA A 29 -12.70 -10.84 -18.03
N ALA A 30 -13.93 -10.63 -17.53
CA ALA A 30 -14.15 -10.19 -16.15
C ALA A 30 -13.73 -11.25 -15.10
N GLU A 31 -13.78 -12.53 -15.44
CA GLU A 31 -13.25 -13.61 -14.60
C GLU A 31 -11.72 -13.64 -14.61
N LEU A 32 -11.09 -13.45 -15.77
CA LEU A 32 -9.63 -13.37 -15.90
C LEU A 32 -9.05 -12.23 -15.06
N VAL A 33 -9.71 -11.07 -15.00
CA VAL A 33 -9.34 -9.96 -14.10
C VAL A 33 -9.38 -10.41 -12.63
N ARG A 34 -10.41 -11.15 -12.21
CA ARG A 34 -10.54 -11.61 -10.81
C ARG A 34 -9.46 -12.63 -10.45
N ILE A 35 -9.25 -13.65 -11.29
CA ILE A 35 -8.24 -14.69 -11.05
C ILE A 35 -6.83 -14.08 -11.01
N SER A 36 -6.51 -13.18 -11.94
CA SER A 36 -5.20 -12.52 -11.96
C SER A 36 -4.98 -11.64 -10.74
N GLU A 37 -6.00 -10.91 -10.27
CA GLU A 37 -5.91 -10.12 -9.05
C GLU A 37 -5.78 -10.97 -7.78
N ASP A 38 -6.45 -12.13 -7.70
CA ASP A 38 -6.29 -13.06 -6.57
C ASP A 38 -4.84 -13.57 -6.48
N ALA A 39 -4.26 -13.98 -7.61
CA ALA A 39 -2.85 -14.39 -7.67
C ALA A 39 -1.91 -13.22 -7.30
N ARG A 40 -2.19 -12.02 -7.83
CA ARG A 40 -1.41 -10.82 -7.55
C ARG A 40 -1.41 -10.46 -6.06
N ARG A 41 -2.56 -10.51 -5.38
CA ARG A 41 -2.67 -10.17 -3.96
C ARG A 41 -1.83 -11.09 -3.08
N VAL A 42 -1.84 -12.39 -3.35
CA VAL A 42 -1.01 -13.36 -2.61
C VAL A 42 0.47 -13.07 -2.84
N LEU A 43 0.88 -12.84 -4.10
CA LEU A 43 2.27 -12.50 -4.43
C LEU A 43 2.71 -11.16 -3.83
N ASP A 44 1.82 -10.16 -3.78
CA ASP A 44 2.07 -8.86 -3.15
C ASP A 44 2.26 -8.99 -1.64
N GLY A 45 1.45 -9.84 -0.98
CA GLY A 45 1.61 -10.20 0.44
C GLY A 45 2.99 -10.80 0.72
N LEU A 46 3.36 -11.83 -0.06
CA LEU A 46 4.66 -12.48 0.04
C LEU A 46 5.81 -11.50 -0.24
N ARG A 47 5.70 -10.68 -1.30
CA ARG A 47 6.71 -9.67 -1.67
C ARG A 47 6.89 -8.65 -0.54
N THR A 48 5.81 -8.13 0.01
CA THR A 48 5.86 -7.14 1.10
C THR A 48 6.53 -7.73 2.34
N SER A 49 6.19 -8.97 2.71
CA SER A 49 6.83 -9.71 3.81
C SER A 49 8.33 -9.92 3.57
N ALA A 50 8.73 -10.30 2.35
CA ALA A 50 10.13 -10.46 1.97
C ALA A 50 10.91 -9.14 2.01
N ILE A 51 10.29 -8.03 1.57
CA ILE A 51 10.88 -6.69 1.67
C ILE A 51 11.10 -6.29 3.12
N GLY A 52 10.13 -6.55 4.00
CA GLY A 52 10.29 -6.32 5.45
C GLY A 52 11.45 -7.12 6.04
N ARG A 53 11.64 -8.36 5.58
CA ARG A 53 12.78 -9.19 5.99
C ARG A 53 14.11 -8.62 5.47
N VAL A 54 14.19 -8.20 4.21
CA VAL A 54 15.39 -7.54 3.65
C VAL A 54 15.77 -6.29 4.44
N GLY A 55 14.78 -5.47 4.82
CA GLY A 55 14.99 -4.31 5.69
C GLY A 55 15.56 -4.71 7.05
N THR A 56 14.97 -5.72 7.70
CA THR A 56 15.35 -6.18 9.05
C THR A 56 16.74 -6.83 9.09
N THR A 57 17.12 -7.59 8.05
CA THR A 57 18.45 -8.24 7.99
C THR A 57 19.52 -7.36 7.35
N GLU A 58 19.16 -6.13 6.95
CA GLU A 58 20.01 -5.23 6.18
C GLU A 58 20.61 -5.83 4.90
N ALA A 59 19.94 -6.83 4.31
CA ALA A 59 20.45 -7.51 3.11
C ALA A 59 20.58 -6.55 1.91
N TRP A 60 19.84 -5.44 1.94
CA TRP A 60 19.91 -4.36 0.95
C TRP A 60 21.28 -3.68 0.86
N ARG A 61 22.12 -3.77 1.89
CA ARG A 61 23.48 -3.18 1.88
C ARG A 61 24.40 -3.90 0.88
N VAL A 62 24.13 -5.17 0.61
CA VAL A 62 24.88 -5.96 -0.37
C VAL A 62 24.52 -5.44 -1.76
N GLY A 63 25.50 -4.86 -2.48
CA GLY A 63 25.29 -4.31 -3.83
C GLY A 63 25.16 -2.78 -3.90
N GLY A 64 25.37 -2.05 -2.79
CA GLY A 64 25.62 -0.60 -2.84
C GLY A 64 24.39 0.31 -2.84
N SER A 65 23.18 -0.21 -2.63
CA SER A 65 21.99 0.64 -2.40
C SER A 65 22.12 1.43 -1.09
N LYS A 66 21.70 2.70 -1.08
CA LYS A 66 21.81 3.60 0.10
C LYS A 66 20.80 3.26 1.20
N ASN A 67 19.68 2.64 0.84
CA ASN A 67 18.64 2.19 1.76
C ASN A 67 17.78 1.09 1.12
N SER A 68 16.88 0.50 1.92
CA SER A 68 16.00 -0.59 1.47
C SER A 68 15.05 -0.17 0.33
N ALA A 69 14.60 1.08 0.26
CA ALA A 69 13.69 1.52 -0.80
C ALA A 69 14.39 1.63 -2.16
N GLU A 70 15.63 2.14 -2.18
CA GLU A 70 16.45 2.14 -3.40
C GLU A 70 16.76 0.71 -3.86
N TRP A 71 17.05 -0.20 -2.93
CA TRP A 71 17.23 -1.61 -3.24
C TRP A 71 15.97 -2.22 -3.87
N VAL A 72 14.80 -1.98 -3.29
CA VAL A 72 13.52 -2.47 -3.84
C VAL A 72 13.29 -1.91 -5.25
N ALA A 73 13.43 -0.59 -5.43
CA ALA A 73 13.23 0.06 -6.73
C ALA A 73 14.15 -0.56 -7.81
N LEU A 74 15.43 -0.76 -7.48
CA LEU A 74 16.40 -1.38 -8.38
C LEU A 74 16.03 -2.81 -8.77
N HIS A 75 15.60 -3.64 -7.82
CA HIS A 75 15.37 -5.07 -8.05
C HIS A 75 13.99 -5.41 -8.60
N THR A 76 13.01 -4.50 -8.45
CA THR A 76 11.63 -4.74 -8.92
C THR A 76 11.19 -3.81 -10.05
N GLY A 77 12.03 -2.86 -10.45
CA GLY A 77 11.72 -1.90 -11.52
C GLY A 77 10.59 -0.92 -11.18
N THR A 78 10.23 -0.79 -9.90
CA THR A 78 9.17 0.12 -9.45
C THR A 78 9.74 1.51 -9.16
N PRO A 79 9.00 2.60 -9.42
CA PRO A 79 9.42 3.94 -9.04
C PRO A 79 9.77 4.07 -7.55
N ILE A 80 10.71 4.96 -7.22
CA ILE A 80 11.21 5.11 -5.84
C ILE A 80 10.11 5.44 -4.82
N TYR A 81 9.10 6.22 -5.20
CA TYR A 81 8.00 6.58 -4.30
C TYR A 81 7.15 5.35 -3.91
N GLU A 82 6.98 4.40 -4.83
CA GLU A 82 6.25 3.16 -4.58
C GLU A 82 7.08 2.21 -3.71
N ALA A 83 8.38 2.10 -4.00
CA ALA A 83 9.30 1.32 -3.19
C ALA A 83 9.35 1.83 -1.73
N GLN A 84 9.38 3.15 -1.55
CA GLN A 84 9.29 3.77 -0.22
C GLN A 84 7.99 3.42 0.49
N ALA A 85 6.84 3.51 -0.21
CA ALA A 85 5.54 3.16 0.37
C ALA A 85 5.48 1.70 0.83
N VAL A 86 6.00 0.77 0.03
CA VAL A 86 6.03 -0.66 0.39
C VAL A 86 6.99 -0.95 1.55
N VAL A 87 8.15 -0.28 1.60
CA VAL A 87 9.07 -0.41 2.75
C VAL A 87 8.44 0.09 4.04
N VAL A 88 7.74 1.23 4.00
CA VAL A 88 6.99 1.76 5.16
C VAL A 88 5.90 0.80 5.59
N LEU A 89 5.11 0.28 4.65
CA LEU A 89 4.09 -0.73 4.95
C LEU A 89 4.72 -1.97 5.61
N ALA A 90 5.78 -2.51 5.03
CA ALA A 90 6.45 -3.70 5.56
C ALA A 90 6.99 -3.49 6.98
N ASP A 91 7.45 -2.28 7.31
CA ASP A 91 7.90 -1.92 8.65
C ASP A 91 6.74 -1.89 9.67
N GLN A 92 5.61 -1.30 9.29
CA GLN A 92 4.39 -1.23 10.10
C GLN A 92 3.78 -2.61 10.36
N LEU A 93 3.79 -3.48 9.34
CA LEU A 93 3.22 -4.83 9.40
C LEU A 93 3.85 -5.72 10.48
N ARG A 94 5.07 -5.41 10.95
CA ARG A 94 5.71 -6.15 12.06
C ARG A 94 4.91 -6.13 13.35
N HIS A 95 4.02 -5.15 13.51
CA HIS A 95 3.17 -4.97 14.70
C HIS A 95 1.68 -5.26 14.41
N LEU A 96 1.35 -5.74 13.20
CA LEU A 96 -0.02 -5.89 12.71
C LEU A 96 -0.24 -7.32 12.16
N PRO A 97 -0.24 -8.35 13.03
CA PRO A 97 -0.24 -9.74 12.61
C PRO A 97 -1.51 -10.14 11.84
N GLN A 98 -2.67 -9.54 12.16
CA GLN A 98 -3.91 -9.84 11.44
C GLN A 98 -3.86 -9.29 10.01
N THR A 99 -3.24 -8.12 9.83
CA THR A 99 -3.03 -7.49 8.52
C THR A 99 -2.03 -8.31 7.69
N VAL A 100 -0.97 -8.82 8.31
CA VAL A 100 -0.02 -9.75 7.66
C VAL A 100 -0.74 -11.01 7.17
N GLU A 101 -1.55 -11.64 8.02
CA GLU A 101 -2.31 -12.82 7.64
C GLU A 101 -3.26 -12.53 6.47
N ALA A 102 -4.00 -11.42 6.54
CA ALA A 102 -4.94 -11.03 5.50
C ALA A 102 -4.25 -10.74 4.15
N MET A 103 -3.07 -10.10 4.16
CA MET A 103 -2.27 -9.88 2.95
C MET A 103 -1.73 -11.19 2.39
N ASN A 104 -1.12 -12.04 3.22
CA ASN A 104 -0.52 -13.29 2.75
C ASN A 104 -1.56 -14.28 2.21
N SER A 105 -2.79 -14.24 2.73
CA SER A 105 -3.91 -15.02 2.18
C SER A 105 -4.61 -14.36 0.98
N GLY A 106 -4.16 -13.18 0.53
CA GLY A 106 -4.77 -12.44 -0.58
C GLY A 106 -6.16 -11.84 -0.30
N LYS A 107 -6.59 -11.77 0.97
CA LYS A 107 -7.93 -11.27 1.36
C LYS A 107 -8.06 -9.75 1.22
N ILE A 108 -6.94 -9.03 1.28
CA ILE A 108 -6.88 -7.58 1.08
C ILE A 108 -5.79 -7.25 0.06
N SER A 109 -5.97 -6.17 -0.68
CA SER A 109 -4.94 -5.62 -1.56
C SER A 109 -3.90 -4.81 -0.78
N THR A 110 -2.72 -4.60 -1.37
CA THR A 110 -1.67 -3.72 -0.81
C THR A 110 -2.21 -2.32 -0.51
N ALA A 111 -3.05 -1.77 -1.37
CA ALA A 111 -3.66 -0.45 -1.15
C ALA A 111 -4.57 -0.43 0.09
N GLN A 112 -5.35 -1.48 0.33
CA GLN A 112 -6.15 -1.60 1.54
C GLN A 112 -5.26 -1.78 2.78
N ALA A 113 -4.22 -2.62 2.69
CA ALA A 113 -3.28 -2.86 3.77
C ALA A 113 -2.55 -1.58 4.20
N VAL A 114 -2.18 -0.70 3.26
CA VAL A 114 -1.62 0.63 3.58
C VAL A 114 -2.57 1.43 4.46
N GLU A 115 -3.87 1.49 4.12
CA GLU A 115 -4.83 2.27 4.91
C GLU A 115 -5.12 1.63 6.28
N VAL A 116 -5.22 0.30 6.35
CA VAL A 116 -5.34 -0.43 7.62
C VAL A 116 -4.11 -0.15 8.50
N ALA A 117 -2.90 -0.33 7.97
CA ALA A 117 -1.67 -0.11 8.70
C ALA A 117 -1.52 1.33 9.16
N ARG A 118 -1.92 2.30 8.33
CA ARG A 118 -1.92 3.73 8.69
C ARG A 118 -2.79 4.01 9.91
N GLY A 119 -4.00 3.46 9.96
CA GLY A 119 -4.92 3.62 11.09
C GLY A 119 -4.45 2.85 12.32
N ALA A 120 -4.11 1.57 12.16
CA ALA A 120 -3.73 0.67 13.25
C ALA A 120 -2.37 1.01 13.88
N THR A 121 -1.46 1.67 13.15
CA THR A 121 -0.22 2.20 13.74
C THR A 121 -0.51 3.32 14.75
N ALA A 122 -1.57 4.11 14.53
CA ALA A 122 -1.96 5.19 15.44
C ALA A 122 -2.83 4.69 16.60
N GLU A 123 -3.69 3.70 16.36
CA GLU A 123 -4.54 3.05 17.35
C GLU A 123 -4.53 1.53 17.10
N PRO A 124 -3.68 0.75 17.80
CA PRO A 124 -3.55 -0.69 17.58
C PRO A 124 -4.87 -1.46 17.72
N HIS A 125 -5.79 -1.01 18.58
CA HIS A 125 -7.09 -1.67 18.75
C HIS A 125 -8.04 -1.48 17.55
N ALA A 126 -7.68 -0.63 16.58
CA ALA A 126 -8.47 -0.42 15.37
C ALA A 126 -8.19 -1.45 14.25
N GLU A 127 -7.15 -2.28 14.36
CA GLU A 127 -6.71 -3.20 13.30
C GLU A 127 -7.86 -4.08 12.79
N GLU A 128 -8.49 -4.86 13.67
CA GLU A 128 -9.57 -5.78 13.31
C GLU A 128 -10.75 -5.07 12.66
N ARG A 129 -11.12 -3.89 13.20
CA ARG A 129 -12.24 -3.09 12.69
C ARG A 129 -11.96 -2.56 11.29
N LEU A 130 -10.74 -2.08 11.03
CA LEU A 130 -10.33 -1.59 9.71
C LEU A 130 -10.22 -2.75 8.70
N LEU A 131 -9.74 -3.93 9.12
CA LEU A 131 -9.75 -5.13 8.29
C LEU A 131 -11.16 -5.59 7.92
N ASN A 132 -12.09 -5.55 8.87
CA ASN A 132 -13.49 -5.88 8.60
C ASN A 132 -14.12 -4.88 7.61
N LEU A 133 -13.83 -3.60 7.74
CA LEU A 133 -14.28 -2.59 6.78
C LEU A 133 -13.68 -2.80 5.38
N ALA A 134 -12.43 -3.23 5.27
CA ALA A 134 -11.78 -3.49 3.99
C ALA A 134 -12.48 -4.58 3.16
N LYS A 135 -13.19 -5.53 3.79
CA LYS A 135 -13.89 -6.62 3.10
C LYS A 135 -15.06 -6.15 2.23
N SER A 136 -15.68 -5.02 2.58
CA SER A 136 -16.95 -4.60 1.97
C SER A 136 -16.95 -3.13 1.53
N SER A 137 -15.81 -2.45 1.53
CA SER A 137 -15.73 -1.03 1.20
C SER A 137 -14.61 -0.70 0.21
N THR A 138 -14.75 0.47 -0.41
CA THR A 138 -13.71 0.99 -1.30
C THR A 138 -12.48 1.45 -0.50
N VAL A 139 -11.32 1.49 -1.15
CA VAL A 139 -10.09 2.05 -0.56
C VAL A 139 -10.30 3.50 -0.08
N ARG A 140 -11.15 4.28 -0.76
CA ARG A 140 -11.50 5.64 -0.34
C ARG A 140 -12.21 5.65 1.01
N THR A 141 -13.23 4.82 1.17
CA THR A 141 -13.97 4.69 2.44
C THR A 141 -13.06 4.23 3.58
N LEU A 142 -12.20 3.24 3.30
CA LEU A 142 -11.22 2.75 4.26
C LEU A 142 -10.19 3.83 4.66
N ARG A 143 -9.72 4.62 3.69
CA ARG A 143 -8.84 5.77 3.91
C ARG A 143 -9.50 6.83 4.78
N ASP A 144 -10.77 7.14 4.54
CA ASP A 144 -11.52 8.10 5.33
C ASP A 144 -11.66 7.61 6.78
N GLU A 145 -11.96 6.33 6.98
CA GLU A 145 -12.07 5.74 8.30
C GLU A 145 -10.72 5.67 9.04
N ALA A 146 -9.64 5.28 8.36
CA ALA A 146 -8.29 5.35 8.92
C ALA A 146 -7.91 6.79 9.31
N SER A 147 -8.37 7.80 8.56
CA SER A 147 -8.18 9.21 8.91
C SER A 147 -8.91 9.59 10.20
N ARG A 148 -10.12 9.09 10.41
CA ARG A 148 -10.88 9.30 11.65
C ARG A 148 -10.21 8.64 12.84
N VAL A 149 -9.74 7.40 12.70
CA VAL A 149 -8.97 6.69 13.73
C VAL A 149 -7.77 7.51 14.18
N ILE A 150 -6.94 7.94 13.22
CA ILE A 150 -5.75 8.75 13.50
C ILE A 150 -6.14 10.07 14.18
N ALA A 151 -7.21 10.71 13.71
CA ALA A 151 -7.67 11.98 14.26
C ALA A 151 -8.20 11.86 15.69
N ALA A 152 -8.79 10.71 16.06
CA ALA A 152 -9.26 10.40 17.40
C ALA A 152 -8.12 10.00 18.35
N ALA A 153 -7.10 9.31 17.84
CA ALA A 153 -5.90 8.93 18.59
C ALA A 153 -4.93 10.11 18.82
N THR A 154 -5.00 11.15 17.99
CA THR A 154 -4.16 12.35 18.16
C THR A 154 -4.81 13.27 19.18
N ASP A 155 -4.10 13.63 20.26
CA ASP A 155 -4.49 14.71 21.17
C ASP A 155 -4.87 15.96 20.35
N GLU A 156 -6.09 16.44 20.54
CA GLU A 156 -6.65 17.57 19.81
C GLU A 156 -5.75 18.81 19.90
N VAL A 157 -5.08 19.01 21.03
CA VAL A 157 -4.12 20.09 21.25
C VAL A 157 -2.89 19.93 20.37
N GLU A 158 -2.32 18.73 20.26
CA GLU A 158 -1.16 18.46 19.40
C GLU A 158 -1.52 18.52 17.91
N ARG A 159 -2.72 18.06 17.54
CA ARG A 159 -3.26 18.20 16.18
C ARG A 159 -3.36 19.67 15.79
N HIS A 160 -3.95 20.49 16.66
CA HIS A 160 -4.08 21.94 16.43
C HIS A 160 -2.72 22.62 16.35
N LYS A 161 -1.77 22.28 17.23
CA LYS A 161 -0.38 22.77 17.18
C LYS A 161 0.31 22.41 15.87
N ARG A 162 0.19 21.17 15.38
CA ARG A 162 0.81 20.71 14.12
C ARG A 162 0.20 21.37 12.90
N ILE A 163 -1.13 21.54 12.86
CA ILE A 163 -1.78 22.27 11.77
C ILE A 163 -1.37 23.73 11.81
N HIS A 164 -1.37 24.37 12.99
CA HIS A 164 -0.92 25.76 13.18
C HIS A 164 0.52 25.96 12.68
N LYS A 165 1.45 25.09 13.07
CA LYS A 165 2.85 25.12 12.63
C LYS A 165 3.03 24.97 11.11
N ASN A 166 2.14 24.20 10.47
CA ASN A 166 2.22 23.89 9.03
C ASN A 166 1.22 24.69 8.18
N ARG A 167 0.63 25.77 8.72
CA ARG A 167 -0.26 26.62 7.93
C ARG A 167 0.55 27.26 6.80
N CYS A 168 0.02 27.18 5.59
CA CYS A 168 0.65 27.82 4.46
C CYS A 168 -0.39 28.25 3.43
N LEU A 169 -0.11 29.36 2.78
CA LEU A 169 -0.76 29.77 1.55
C LEU A 169 0.35 29.93 0.52
N LYS A 170 0.34 29.10 -0.53
CA LYS A 170 1.28 29.19 -1.64
C LYS A 170 0.51 29.36 -2.92
N THR A 171 0.93 30.32 -3.71
CA THR A 171 0.43 30.56 -5.07
C THR A 171 1.60 30.52 -6.02
N TRP A 172 1.41 29.92 -7.18
CA TRP A 172 2.37 29.97 -8.28
C TRP A 172 1.63 29.85 -9.60
N THR A 173 2.25 30.33 -10.67
CA THR A 173 1.83 30.05 -12.04
C THR A 173 2.74 28.96 -12.57
N ASP A 174 2.19 27.90 -13.14
CA ASP A 174 3.00 26.84 -13.74
C ASP A 174 3.49 27.22 -15.16
N GLN A 175 4.21 26.29 -15.80
CA GLN A 175 4.81 26.51 -17.12
C GLN A 175 3.76 26.62 -18.23
N ASP A 176 2.56 26.10 -18.01
CA ASP A 176 1.43 26.15 -18.95
C ASP A 176 0.56 27.40 -18.72
N GLY A 177 0.94 28.26 -17.76
CA GLY A 177 0.25 29.51 -17.43
C GLY A 177 -0.93 29.32 -16.47
N ALA A 178 -1.15 28.13 -15.90
CA ALA A 178 -2.25 27.92 -14.96
C ALA A 178 -1.91 28.46 -13.57
N PHE A 179 -2.86 29.17 -12.98
CA PHE A 179 -2.76 29.67 -11.61
C PHE A 179 -3.06 28.55 -10.62
N ASN A 180 -2.09 28.25 -9.77
CA ASN A 180 -2.18 27.20 -8.76
C ASN A 180 -2.25 27.79 -7.34
N LEU A 181 -3.13 27.23 -6.51
CA LEU A 181 -3.31 27.60 -5.11
C LEU A 181 -3.16 26.36 -4.21
N LYS A 182 -2.26 26.44 -3.22
CA LYS A 182 -2.14 25.48 -2.13
C LYS A 182 -2.37 26.18 -0.81
N ALA A 183 -3.49 25.87 -0.16
CA ALA A 183 -3.79 26.35 1.17
C ALA A 183 -3.82 25.18 2.17
N ARG A 184 -3.20 25.37 3.33
CA ARG A 184 -3.31 24.49 4.49
C ARG A 184 -3.68 25.33 5.70
N MET A 185 -4.83 25.06 6.28
CA MET A 185 -5.36 25.80 7.43
C MET A 185 -6.09 24.86 8.39
N THR A 186 -6.41 25.36 9.58
CA THR A 186 -7.32 24.65 10.49
C THR A 186 -8.72 24.77 9.94
N VAL A 187 -9.47 23.67 9.91
CA VAL A 187 -10.88 23.67 9.53
C VAL A 187 -11.63 24.60 10.50
N ALA A 188 -12.44 25.52 9.98
CA ALA A 188 -13.39 26.23 10.82
C ALA A 188 -14.45 25.22 11.26
N ASN A 189 -14.76 25.18 12.56
CA ASN A 189 -15.86 24.37 13.08
C ASN A 189 -17.13 24.77 12.31
N GLY A 190 -17.74 23.81 11.63
CA GLY A 190 -19.11 23.91 11.11
C GLY A 190 -20.07 23.33 12.13
#